data_AF-A0A8J6FGJ8-F1
#
_entry.id   AF-A0A8J6FGJ8-F1
#
_cell.length_a   1.000
_cell.length_b   1.000
_cell.length_c   1.000
_cell.angle_alpha   90.00
_cell.angle_beta   90.00
_cell.angle_gamma   90.00
#
_symmetry.space_group_name_H-M   'P 1'
#
loop_
_entity.id
_entity.type
_entity.pdbx_description
1 polymer ?
#
loop_
_entity_poly.entity_id
_entity_poly.type
_entity_poly.pdbx_seq_one_letter_code
_entity_poly.pdbx_strand_id
1 'polypeptide(L)'
;MTQEAIPISYVQTQEMRSVLHWFSEWTDHQRNRFLQDLLCKAVPGKLCLLLDGLGSLQLSAPPPSLFQCQMRLWDQWFQSWDEDERNEFLRQLEQQDPNFVAQFYKEVAGTAGQA
;
A
#
# COMPACT_ATOMS: atom_id res chain seq x y z
N MET A 1 31.68 4.53 12.63
CA MET A 1 31.02 3.31 12.11
C MET A 1 29.91 3.80 11.21
N THR A 2 30.17 3.84 9.90
CA THR A 2 29.23 4.31 8.89
C THR A 2 28.13 3.26 8.74
N GLN A 3 26.88 3.69 8.87
CA GLN A 3 25.70 2.86 8.66
C GLN A 3 25.58 2.66 7.14
N GLU A 4 26.19 1.60 6.62
CA GLU A 4 26.08 1.23 5.21
C GLU A 4 24.63 0.81 4.97
N ALA A 5 23.84 1.68 4.35
CA ALA A 5 22.49 1.34 3.91
C ALA A 5 22.59 0.16 2.94
N ILE A 6 21.96 -0.95 3.28
CA ILE A 6 21.92 -2.13 2.42
C ILE A 6 21.26 -1.71 1.10
N PRO A 7 21.90 -1.92 -0.07
CA PRO A 7 21.30 -1.52 -1.33
C PRO A 7 20.01 -2.33 -1.55
N ILE A 8 18.89 -1.64 -1.75
CA ILE A 8 17.62 -2.26 -2.15
C ILE A 8 17.90 -3.12 -3.40
N SER A 9 17.44 -4.37 -3.38
CA SER A 9 17.65 -5.29 -4.50
C SER A 9 17.02 -4.73 -5.78
N TYR A 10 17.63 -5.03 -6.92
CA TYR A 10 17.08 -4.70 -8.24
C TYR A 10 15.64 -5.21 -8.42
N VAL A 11 15.32 -6.36 -7.83
CA VAL A 11 13.97 -6.96 -7.88
C VAL A 11 12.96 -6.08 -7.14
N GLN A 12 13.25 -5.68 -5.90
CA GLN A 12 12.37 -4.82 -5.10
C GLN A 12 12.19 -3.43 -5.73
N THR A 13 13.26 -2.90 -6.34
CA THR A 13 13.18 -1.65 -7.11
C THR A 13 12.18 -1.77 -8.27
N GLN A 14 12.16 -2.92 -8.95
CA GLN A 14 11.22 -3.15 -10.04
C GLN A 14 9.78 -3.34 -9.53
N GLU A 15 9.60 -4.03 -8.42
CA GLU A 15 8.29 -4.19 -7.75
C GLU A 15 7.70 -2.82 -7.38
N MET A 16 8.49 -1.94 -6.74
CA MET A 16 8.08 -0.57 -6.39
C MET A 16 7.68 0.22 -7.64
N ARG A 17 8.51 0.19 -8.70
CA ARG A 17 8.21 0.88 -9.97
C ARG A 17 6.92 0.39 -10.61
N SER A 18 6.66 -0.92 -10.57
CA SER A 18 5.41 -1.49 -11.08
C SER A 18 4.21 -0.94 -10.33
N VAL A 19 4.26 -0.88 -9.01
CA VAL A 19 3.17 -0.34 -8.18
C VAL A 19 2.96 1.15 -8.44
N LEU A 20 4.03 1.94 -8.53
CA LEU A 20 3.97 3.38 -8.83
C LEU A 20 3.37 3.66 -10.20
N HIS A 21 3.74 2.84 -11.20
CA HIS A 21 3.14 2.91 -12.52
C HIS A 21 1.64 2.59 -12.48
N TRP A 22 1.24 1.50 -11.83
CA TRP A 22 -0.18 1.17 -11.68
C TRP A 22 -0.96 2.28 -10.96
N PHE A 23 -0.38 2.86 -9.91
CA PHE A 23 -0.97 3.97 -9.17
C PHE A 23 -1.26 5.19 -10.07
N SER A 24 -0.39 5.47 -11.04
CA SER A 24 -0.62 6.54 -12.01
C SER A 24 -1.85 6.30 -12.90
N GLU A 25 -2.18 5.03 -13.18
CA GLU A 25 -3.31 4.60 -14.03
C GLU A 25 -4.60 4.35 -13.24
N TRP A 26 -4.52 4.28 -11.91
CA TRP A 26 -5.67 4.05 -11.06
C TRP A 26 -6.62 5.25 -11.01
N THR A 27 -7.91 4.93 -10.99
CA THR A 27 -8.98 5.87 -10.69
C THR A 27 -8.94 6.31 -9.22
N ASP A 28 -9.56 7.44 -8.88
CA ASP A 28 -9.65 7.92 -7.50
C ASP A 28 -10.24 6.87 -6.55
N HIS A 29 -11.22 6.08 -7.01
CA HIS A 29 -11.79 5.01 -6.20
C HIS A 29 -10.77 3.89 -5.91
N GLN A 30 -9.96 3.51 -6.89
CA GLN A 30 -8.90 2.52 -6.73
C GLN A 30 -7.77 3.02 -5.82
N ARG A 31 -7.39 4.29 -5.93
CA ARG A 31 -6.43 4.94 -5.03
C ARG A 31 -6.94 4.98 -3.59
N ASN A 32 -8.21 5.35 -3.39
CA ASN A 32 -8.83 5.31 -2.06
C ASN A 32 -8.84 3.89 -1.47
N ARG A 33 -9.14 2.87 -2.27
CA ARG A 33 -9.03 1.47 -1.82
C ARG A 33 -7.58 1.17 -1.40
N PHE A 34 -6.61 1.47 -2.26
CA PHE A 34 -5.18 1.27 -1.98
C PHE A 34 -4.74 1.94 -0.67
N LEU A 35 -5.21 3.16 -0.41
CA LEU A 35 -4.94 3.89 0.82
C LEU A 35 -5.43 3.13 2.06
N GLN A 36 -6.66 2.63 2.02
CA GLN A 36 -7.23 1.87 3.14
C GLN A 36 -6.43 0.60 3.42
N ASP A 37 -5.99 -0.09 2.38
CA ASP A 37 -5.11 -1.26 2.50
C ASP A 37 -3.74 -0.91 3.11
N LEU A 38 -3.16 0.21 2.69
CA LEU A 38 -1.88 0.70 3.21
C LEU A 38 -2.00 1.07 4.70
N LEU A 39 -3.10 1.72 5.09
CA LEU A 39 -3.42 2.04 6.49
C LEU A 39 -3.60 0.79 7.34
N CYS A 40 -4.31 -0.20 6.82
CA CYS A 40 -4.50 -1.50 7.46
C CYS A 40 -3.16 -2.20 7.76
N LYS A 41 -2.17 -2.02 6.89
CA LYS A 41 -0.82 -2.57 7.08
C LYS A 41 0.04 -1.74 8.02
N ALA A 42 -0.16 -0.43 8.07
CA ALA A 42 0.61 0.49 8.89
C ALA A 42 0.13 0.58 10.35
N VAL A 43 -1.17 0.35 10.60
CA VAL A 43 -1.77 0.46 11.94
C VAL A 43 -2.41 -0.87 12.34
N PRO A 44 -1.78 -1.66 13.23
CA PRO A 44 -2.40 -2.87 13.74
C PRO A 44 -3.52 -2.50 14.72
N GLY A 45 -4.78 -2.71 14.33
CA GLY A 45 -5.84 -2.83 15.34
C GLY A 45 -7.30 -2.59 14.96
N LYS A 46 -7.65 -1.76 13.97
CA LYS A 46 -9.08 -1.33 13.86
C LYS A 46 -9.74 -1.26 12.48
N LEU A 47 -9.04 -1.33 11.35
CA LEU A 47 -9.67 -1.18 10.02
C LEU A 47 -9.65 -2.43 9.11
N CYS A 48 -8.78 -3.43 9.35
CA CYS A 48 -8.70 -4.61 8.47
C CYS A 48 -9.99 -5.45 8.47
N LEU A 49 -10.65 -5.58 9.63
CA LEU A 49 -11.74 -6.55 9.81
C LEU A 49 -13.03 -6.21 9.04
N LEU A 50 -13.26 -4.93 8.70
CA LEU A 50 -14.48 -4.52 7.99
C LEU A 50 -14.32 -4.56 6.46
N LEU A 51 -13.12 -4.32 5.93
CA LEU A 51 -12.86 -4.36 4.48
C LEU A 51 -12.78 -5.79 3.95
N ASP A 52 -12.14 -6.70 4.71
CA ASP A 52 -12.08 -8.13 4.33
C ASP A 52 -13.46 -8.81 4.38
N GLY A 53 -14.32 -8.42 5.34
CA GLY A 53 -15.66 -8.98 5.50
C GLY A 53 -16.64 -8.64 4.36
N LEU A 54 -16.44 -7.50 3.67
CA LEU A 54 -17.28 -7.09 2.55
C LEU A 54 -16.81 -7.64 1.19
N GLY A 55 -15.50 -7.90 1.04
CA GLY A 55 -14.95 -8.50 -0.19
C GLY A 55 -15.25 -10.00 -0.34
N SER A 56 -15.37 -10.72 0.77
CA SER A 56 -15.57 -12.19 0.79
C SER A 56 -17.01 -12.65 0.47
N LEU A 57 -17.98 -11.75 0.35
CA LEU A 57 -19.41 -12.08 0.19
C LEU A 57 -19.90 -12.12 -1.27
N GLN A 58 -19.03 -12.40 -2.24
CA GLN A 58 -19.44 -12.61 -3.64
C GLN A 58 -19.43 -14.10 -3.99
N LEU A 59 -20.60 -14.76 -3.85
CA LEU A 59 -20.82 -16.19 -4.13
C LEU A 59 -20.83 -16.57 -5.63
N SER A 60 -20.39 -15.66 -6.51
CA SER A 60 -20.18 -15.92 -7.95
C SER A 60 -19.44 -14.75 -8.60
N ALA A 61 -18.24 -14.42 -8.11
CA ALA A 61 -17.50 -13.28 -8.64
C ALA A 61 -16.99 -13.56 -10.08
N PRO A 62 -17.12 -12.61 -11.02
CA PRO A 62 -16.44 -12.66 -12.32
C PRO A 62 -14.91 -12.79 -12.14
N PRO A 63 -14.16 -13.16 -13.20
CA PRO A 63 -12.70 -13.21 -13.12
C PRO A 63 -12.14 -11.90 -12.54
N PRO A 64 -11.10 -11.97 -11.68
CA PRO A 64 -10.62 -10.82 -10.95
C PRO A 64 -10.23 -9.71 -11.93
N SER A 65 -10.59 -8.47 -11.61
CA SER A 65 -10.18 -7.33 -12.42
C SER A 65 -8.65 -7.17 -12.37
N LEU A 66 -8.07 -6.52 -13.39
CA LEU A 66 -6.63 -6.23 -13.43
C LEU A 66 -6.15 -5.56 -12.13
N PHE A 67 -6.95 -4.64 -11.60
CA PHE A 67 -6.69 -3.99 -10.31
C PHE A 67 -6.57 -4.98 -9.15
N GLN A 68 -7.45 -5.98 -9.07
CA GLN A 68 -7.37 -7.00 -8.02
C GLN A 68 -6.09 -7.83 -8.14
N CYS A 69 -5.67 -8.15 -9.36
CA CYS A 69 -4.39 -8.84 -9.59
C CYS A 69 -3.20 -7.97 -9.16
N GLN A 70 -3.20 -6.68 -9.52
CA GLN A 70 -2.20 -5.70 -9.09
C GLN A 70 -2.12 -5.59 -7.56
N MET A 71 -3.28 -5.49 -6.88
CA MET A 71 -3.35 -5.42 -5.42
C MET A 71 -2.83 -6.67 -4.73
N ARG A 72 -3.08 -7.88 -5.28
CA ARG A 72 -2.52 -9.13 -4.74
C ARG A 72 -1.00 -9.19 -4.87
N LEU A 73 -0.45 -8.76 -6.00
CA LEU A 73 1.00 -8.70 -6.19
C LEU A 73 1.63 -7.71 -5.22
N TRP A 74 1.06 -6.50 -5.12
CA TRP A 74 1.52 -5.52 -4.15
C TRP A 74 1.45 -6.06 -2.72
N ASP A 75 0.37 -6.75 -2.34
CA ASP A 75 0.24 -7.33 -1.00
C ASP A 75 1.38 -8.31 -0.69
N GLN A 76 1.69 -9.21 -1.63
CA GLN A 76 2.80 -10.15 -1.51
C GLN A 76 4.16 -9.44 -1.41
N TRP A 77 4.41 -8.46 -2.29
CA TRP A 77 5.67 -7.70 -2.29
C TRP A 77 5.83 -6.90 -1.00
N PHE A 78 4.82 -6.14 -0.59
CA PHE A 78 4.86 -5.32 0.61
C PHE A 78 5.09 -6.14 1.89
N GLN A 79 4.54 -7.36 1.97
CA GLN A 79 4.81 -8.28 3.08
C GLN A 79 6.26 -8.77 3.09
N SER A 80 6.85 -8.99 1.90
CA SER A 80 8.25 -9.41 1.76
C SER A 80 9.26 -8.27 2.00
N TRP A 81 8.84 -7.02 1.85
CA TRP A 81 9.69 -5.85 2.06
C TRP A 81 9.98 -5.61 3.54
N ASP A 82 11.21 -5.18 3.83
CA ASP A 82 11.60 -4.70 5.15
C ASP A 82 11.14 -3.24 5.40
N GLU A 83 11.47 -2.70 6.57
CA GLU A 83 11.06 -1.35 6.96
C GLU A 83 11.67 -0.26 6.07
N ASP A 84 12.95 -0.40 5.71
CA ASP A 84 13.66 0.57 4.87
C ASP A 84 13.07 0.60 3.44
N GLU A 85 12.74 -0.58 2.90
CA GLU A 85 12.10 -0.75 1.61
C GLU A 85 10.68 -0.17 1.59
N ARG A 86 9.89 -0.42 2.64
CA ARG A 86 8.55 0.19 2.78
C ARG A 86 8.63 1.70 2.89
N ASN A 87 9.60 2.23 3.62
CA ASN A 87 9.84 3.66 3.75
C ASN A 87 10.27 4.29 2.42
N GLU A 88 11.12 3.62 1.64
CA GLU A 88 11.50 4.07 0.30
C GLU A 88 10.30 4.07 -0.65
N PHE A 89 9.45 3.04 -0.60
CA PHE A 89 8.22 3.01 -1.39
C PHE A 89 7.31 4.20 -1.05
N LEU A 90 7.09 4.50 0.24
CA LEU A 90 6.32 5.66 0.67
C LEU A 90 6.94 6.98 0.21
N ARG A 91 8.27 7.11 0.25
CA ARG A 91 8.99 8.29 -0.26
C ARG A 91 8.77 8.49 -1.76
N GLN A 92 8.83 7.42 -2.56
CA GLN A 92 8.56 7.53 -4.00
C GLN A 92 7.09 7.83 -4.29
N LEU A 93 6.16 7.26 -3.50
CA LEU A 93 4.74 7.57 -3.59
C LEU A 93 4.47 9.04 -3.27
N GLU A 94 5.16 9.60 -2.27
CA GLU A 94 5.06 11.02 -1.90
C GLU A 94 5.58 11.94 -3.01
N GLN A 95 6.66 11.56 -3.69
CA GLN A 95 7.17 12.30 -4.84
C GLN A 95 6.17 12.32 -6.00
N GLN A 96 5.41 11.23 -6.19
CA GLN A 96 4.42 11.11 -7.25
C GLN A 96 3.08 11.80 -6.91
N ASP A 97 2.61 11.67 -5.66
CA ASP A 97 1.39 12.30 -5.17
C ASP A 97 1.53 12.68 -3.67
N PRO A 98 2.00 13.91 -3.39
CA PRO A 98 2.18 14.39 -2.02
C PRO A 98 0.86 14.45 -1.23
N ASN A 99 -0.27 14.71 -1.91
CA ASN A 99 -1.57 14.83 -1.24
C ASN A 99 -2.06 13.48 -0.75
N PHE A 100 -1.83 12.43 -1.54
CA PHE A 100 -2.14 11.05 -1.15
C PHE A 100 -1.39 10.64 0.12
N VAL A 101 -0.08 10.89 0.17
CA VAL A 101 0.75 10.54 1.34
C VAL A 101 0.43 11.41 2.55
N ALA A 102 0.14 12.69 2.35
CA ALA A 102 -0.34 13.56 3.42
C ALA A 102 -1.68 13.06 4.02
N GLN A 103 -2.59 12.56 3.17
CA GLN A 103 -3.83 11.93 3.64
C GLN A 103 -3.55 10.66 4.45
N PHE A 104 -2.64 9.79 3.98
CA PHE A 104 -2.20 8.63 4.72
C PHE A 104 -1.69 8.98 6.12
N TYR A 105 -0.73 9.91 6.24
CA TYR A 105 -0.21 10.30 7.55
C TYR A 105 -1.26 10.96 8.44
N LYS A 106 -2.19 11.73 7.87
CA LYS A 106 -3.32 12.30 8.61
C LYS A 106 -4.22 11.22 9.19
N GLU A 107 -4.54 10.17 8.43
CA GLU A 107 -5.36 9.05 8.88
C GLU A 107 -4.63 8.19 9.94
N VAL A 108 -3.32 7.96 9.77
CA VAL A 108 -2.47 7.30 10.78
C VAL A 108 -2.44 8.10 12.09
N ALA A 109 -2.18 9.41 12.02
CA ALA A 109 -2.13 10.29 13.19
C ALA A 109 -3.49 10.40 13.89
N GLY A 110 -4.59 10.45 13.12
CA GLY A 110 -5.95 10.43 13.67
C GLY A 110 -6.26 9.13 14.43
N THR A 111 -5.66 8.02 14.02
CA THR A 111 -5.85 6.71 14.68
C THR A 111 -4.99 6.58 15.96
N ALA A 112 -3.81 7.20 16.00
CA ALA A 112 -2.92 7.20 17.16
C ALA A 112 -3.44 8.06 18.34
N GLY A 113 -4.29 9.07 18.07
CA GLY A 113 -4.85 9.97 19.08
C GLY A 113 -6.09 9.48 19.84
N GLN A 114 -6.57 8.26 19.59
CA GLN A 114 -7.75 7.67 20.25
C GLN A 114 -7.44 6.45 21.13
N ALA A 115 -6.20 6.33 21.61
CA ALA A 115 -5.78 5.31 22.57
C ALA A 115 -5.97 5.78 24.02
#